data_AF-A0A3S5D7Z8-F1
#
_entry.id   AF-A0A3S5D7Z8-F1
#
_cell.length_a   1.000
_cell.length_b   1.000
_cell.length_c   1.000
_cell.angle_alpha   90.00
_cell.angle_beta   90.00
_cell.angle_gamma   90.00
#
_symmetry.space_group_name_H-M   'P 1'
#
loop_
_entity.id
_entity.type
_entity.pdbx_description
1 polymer ?
#
loop_
_entity_poly.entity_id
_entity_poly.type
_entity_poly.pdbx_seq_one_letter_code
_entity_poly.pdbx_strand_id
1 'polypeptide(L)'
;MAYGGHRIGFGQRPALLMIDFMQGYTTEGAPLYAPGVVSAVAESVALLAAARRQGIPVIHTNIRYHADRFADGGMWVKKAPVMKDMVGG
;
A
#
# COMPACT_ATOMS: atom_id res chain seq x y z
N MET A 1 -1.66 -18.78 -6.28
CA MET A 1 -1.15 -19.70 -7.32
C MET A 1 0.37 -19.51 -7.36
N ALA A 2 1.15 -20.58 -7.41
CA ALA A 2 2.56 -20.52 -7.80
C ALA A 2 2.68 -20.38 -9.32
N TYR A 3 3.89 -20.11 -9.79
CA TYR A 3 4.23 -20.26 -11.22
C TYR A 3 3.77 -21.66 -11.70
N GLY A 4 3.09 -21.73 -12.85
CA GLY A 4 2.55 -22.97 -13.40
C GLY A 4 1.23 -23.47 -12.80
N GLY A 5 0.52 -22.68 -11.99
CA GLY A 5 -0.84 -23.03 -11.51
C GLY A 5 -0.89 -23.97 -10.30
N HIS A 6 0.26 -24.32 -9.72
CA HIS A 6 0.34 -25.13 -8.49
C HIS A 6 -0.05 -24.34 -7.23
N ARG A 7 -0.47 -25.04 -6.17
CA ARG A 7 -0.78 -24.42 -4.88
C ARG A 7 0.47 -24.41 -3.99
N ILE A 8 0.85 -23.24 -3.49
CA ILE A 8 1.93 -23.08 -2.50
C ILE A 8 1.44 -23.47 -1.09
N GLY A 9 0.16 -23.24 -0.79
CA GLY A 9 -0.41 -23.44 0.55
C GLY A 9 -0.16 -22.27 1.51
N PHE A 10 -0.66 -22.39 2.73
CA PHE A 10 -0.45 -21.43 3.81
C PHE A 10 0.61 -21.95 4.80
N GLY A 11 1.43 -21.04 5.33
CA GLY A 11 2.32 -21.34 6.44
C GLY A 11 1.60 -21.27 7.80
N GLN A 12 2.31 -21.61 8.87
CA GLN A 12 1.78 -21.61 10.25
C GLN A 12 1.95 -20.28 10.99
N ARG A 13 2.73 -19.35 10.44
CA ARG A 13 3.05 -18.05 11.06
C ARG A 13 2.88 -16.92 10.04
N PRO A 14 1.64 -16.48 9.79
CA PRO A 14 1.37 -15.45 8.78
C PRO A 14 1.72 -14.04 9.28
N ALA A 15 1.79 -13.10 8.35
CA ALA A 15 1.75 -11.66 8.60
C ALA A 15 0.78 -11.02 7.60
N LEU A 16 0.11 -9.93 7.99
CA LEU A 16 -0.71 -9.11 7.11
C LEU A 16 0.09 -7.88 6.68
N LEU A 17 0.32 -7.73 5.39
CA LEU A 17 0.99 -6.57 4.80
C LEU A 17 -0.03 -5.73 4.03
N MET A 18 -0.26 -4.51 4.48
CA MET A 18 -1.16 -3.54 3.85
C MET A 18 -0.33 -2.54 3.05
N ILE A 19 -0.35 -2.68 1.73
CA ILE A 19 0.50 -1.92 0.84
C ILE A 19 -0.18 -0.63 0.41
N ASP A 20 0.39 0.51 0.82
CA ASP A 20 0.14 1.84 0.29
C ASP A 20 -1.34 2.26 0.29
N PHE A 21 -2.11 1.84 1.28
CA PHE A 21 -3.46 2.36 1.55
C PHE A 21 -3.38 3.76 2.18
N MET A 22 -2.99 4.73 1.35
CA MET A 22 -2.77 6.12 1.73
C MET A 22 -3.74 7.07 1.02
N GLN A 23 -3.94 8.25 1.61
CA GLN A 23 -4.89 9.25 1.13
C GLN A 23 -4.65 9.70 -0.32
N GLY A 24 -3.40 9.69 -0.79
CA GLY A 24 -3.07 9.98 -2.19
C GLY A 24 -3.80 9.10 -3.21
N TYR A 25 -4.23 7.89 -2.81
CA TYR A 25 -5.00 6.98 -3.65
C TYR A 25 -6.50 6.97 -3.34
N THR A 26 -6.93 7.45 -2.17
CA THR A 26 -8.34 7.34 -1.71
C THR A 26 -9.07 8.68 -1.66
N THR A 27 -8.38 9.81 -1.77
CA THR A 27 -8.98 11.14 -1.76
C THR A 27 -9.40 11.53 -3.17
N GLU A 28 -10.70 11.74 -3.40
CA GLU A 28 -11.19 12.26 -4.68
C GLU A 28 -10.51 13.61 -5.02
N GLY A 29 -10.09 13.75 -6.27
CA GLY A 29 -9.36 14.93 -6.74
C GLY A 29 -7.86 14.90 -6.46
N ALA A 30 -7.34 13.95 -5.68
CA ALA A 30 -5.90 13.76 -5.56
C ALA A 30 -5.31 13.30 -6.91
N PRO A 31 -4.09 13.73 -7.28
CA PRO A 31 -3.50 13.38 -8.59
C PRO A 31 -3.28 11.88 -8.82
N LEU A 32 -3.25 11.08 -7.75
CA LEU A 32 -3.13 9.63 -7.79
C LEU A 32 -4.41 8.90 -7.35
N TYR A 33 -5.55 9.59 -7.30
CA TYR A 33 -6.81 8.99 -6.93
C TYR A 33 -7.11 7.73 -7.75
N ALA A 34 -7.37 6.64 -7.05
CA ALA A 34 -7.56 5.32 -7.64
C ALA A 34 -8.81 4.67 -7.03
N PRO A 35 -9.97 4.67 -7.73
CA PRO A 35 -11.22 4.09 -7.22
C PRO A 35 -11.08 2.62 -6.79
N GLY A 36 -10.23 1.86 -7.48
CA GLY A 36 -9.94 0.47 -7.09
C GLY A 36 -9.27 0.34 -5.72
N VAL A 37 -8.48 1.34 -5.30
CA VAL A 37 -7.88 1.39 -3.96
C VAL A 37 -8.93 1.72 -2.90
N VAL A 38 -9.89 2.61 -3.20
CA VAL A 38 -11.03 2.88 -2.30
C VAL A 38 -11.79 1.59 -1.99
N SER A 39 -12.14 0.82 -3.03
CA SER A 39 -12.80 -0.47 -2.85
C SER A 39 -11.92 -1.46 -2.08
N ALA A 40 -10.62 -1.56 -2.41
CA ALA A 40 -9.70 -2.46 -1.72
C ALA A 40 -9.56 -2.13 -0.22
N VAL A 41 -9.53 -0.84 0.13
CA VAL A 41 -9.52 -0.39 1.54
C VAL A 41 -10.79 -0.85 2.25
N ALA A 42 -11.97 -0.66 1.65
CA ALA A 42 -13.24 -1.09 2.23
C ALA A 42 -13.28 -2.61 2.48
N GLU A 43 -12.87 -3.41 1.49
CA GLU A 43 -12.83 -4.88 1.61
C GLU A 43 -11.78 -5.38 2.63
N SER A 44 -10.73 -4.60 2.87
CA SER A 44 -9.67 -4.99 3.80
C SER A 44 -10.06 -4.90 5.28
N VAL A 45 -11.13 -4.18 5.62
CA VAL A 45 -11.51 -3.89 7.02
C VAL A 45 -11.70 -5.17 7.83
N ALA A 46 -12.42 -6.15 7.27
CA ALA A 46 -12.68 -7.41 7.95
C ALA A 46 -11.39 -8.24 8.16
N LEU A 47 -10.50 -8.23 7.15
CA LEU A 47 -9.21 -8.92 7.21
C LEU A 47 -8.28 -8.30 8.25
N LEU A 48 -8.19 -6.96 8.29
CA LEU A 48 -7.42 -6.22 9.28
C LEU A 48 -7.92 -6.50 10.70
N ALA A 49 -9.25 -6.48 10.90
CA ALA A 49 -9.84 -6.78 12.18
C ALA A 49 -9.55 -8.22 12.63
N ALA A 50 -9.62 -9.20 11.71
CA ALA A 50 -9.29 -10.59 11.99
C ALA A 50 -7.81 -10.76 12.36
N ALA A 51 -6.89 -10.15 11.61
CA ALA A 51 -5.46 -10.22 11.89
C ALA A 51 -5.14 -9.66 13.29
N ARG A 52 -5.70 -8.49 13.64
CA ARG A 52 -5.53 -7.88 14.96
C ARG A 52 -6.08 -8.75 16.09
N ARG A 53 -7.29 -9.32 15.93
CA ARG A 53 -7.88 -10.22 16.95
C ARG A 53 -7.03 -11.46 17.21
N GLN A 54 -6.35 -11.98 16.18
CA GLN A 54 -5.54 -13.19 16.28
C GLN A 54 -4.07 -12.91 16.62
N GLY A 55 -3.69 -11.65 16.88
CA GLY A 55 -2.30 -11.29 17.15
C GLY A 55 -1.35 -11.51 15.96
N ILE A 56 -1.88 -11.56 14.74
CA ILE A 56 -1.07 -11.67 13.52
C ILE A 56 -0.33 -10.33 13.35
N PRO A 57 1.00 -10.33 13.06
CA PRO A 57 1.73 -9.11 12.75
C PRO A 57 1.07 -8.36 11.59
N VAL A 58 0.75 -7.08 11.82
CA VAL A 58 0.19 -6.18 10.80
C VAL A 58 1.23 -5.12 10.47
N ILE A 59 1.59 -5.00 9.19
CA ILE A 59 2.57 -4.06 8.68
C ILE A 59 1.88 -3.18 7.63
N HIS A 60 2.03 -1.87 7.77
CA HIS A 60 1.57 -0.90 6.79
C HIS A 60 2.78 -0.30 6.07
N THR A 61 2.71 -0.17 4.75
CA THR A 61 3.69 0.58 3.96
C THR A 61 3.05 1.85 3.43
N ASN A 62 3.87 2.88 3.22
CA ASN A 62 3.50 4.09 2.51
C ASN A 62 4.70 4.54 1.68
N ILE A 63 4.42 5.10 0.50
CA ILE A 63 5.42 5.89 -0.23
C ILE A 63 5.51 7.25 0.46
N ARG A 64 6.74 7.64 0.86
CA ARG A 64 7.04 8.97 1.40
C ARG A 64 8.39 9.44 0.90
N TYR A 65 8.43 10.64 0.35
CA TYR A 65 9.64 11.32 -0.09
C TYR A 65 10.01 12.49 0.81
N HIS A 66 11.30 12.79 0.86
CA HIS A 66 11.81 14.04 1.41
C HIS A 66 11.49 15.21 0.46
N ALA A 67 10.72 16.18 0.97
CA ALA A 67 10.16 17.27 0.17
C ALA A 67 11.19 18.28 -0.36
N ASP A 68 12.40 18.30 0.18
CA ASP A 68 13.43 19.29 -0.15
C ASP A 68 13.92 19.16 -1.59
N ARG A 69 14.39 17.97 -1.97
CA ARG A 69 15.01 17.68 -3.27
C ARG A 69 14.52 16.37 -3.86
N PHE A 70 13.63 15.65 -3.19
CA PHE A 70 13.18 14.31 -3.58
C PHE A 70 14.37 13.38 -3.86
N ALA A 71 15.45 13.51 -3.07
CA ALA A 71 16.71 12.80 -3.30
C ALA A 71 16.55 11.27 -3.20
N ASP A 72 15.62 10.84 -2.34
CA ASP A 72 15.15 9.47 -2.16
C ASP A 72 14.18 8.98 -3.26
N GLY A 73 13.70 9.89 -4.12
CA GLY A 73 12.82 9.59 -5.25
C GLY A 73 13.51 9.10 -6.52
N GLY A 74 14.82 9.34 -6.65
CA GLY A 74 15.66 8.83 -7.74
C GLY A 74 15.06 9.01 -9.14
N MET A 75 15.17 7.96 -9.97
CA MET A 75 14.59 7.95 -11.33
C MET A 75 13.06 7.88 -11.31
N TRP A 76 12.46 7.36 -10.24
CA TRP A 76 11.01 7.15 -10.19
C TRP A 76 10.24 8.46 -10.18
N VAL A 77 10.67 9.43 -9.37
CA VAL A 77 10.08 10.78 -9.35
C VAL A 77 10.34 11.53 -10.68
N LYS A 78 11.45 11.26 -11.38
CA LYS A 78 11.69 11.81 -12.73
C LYS A 78 10.75 11.23 -13.78
N LYS A 79 10.51 9.92 -13.73
CA LYS A 79 9.61 9.21 -14.64
C LYS A 79 8.14 9.55 -14.39
N ALA A 80 7.75 9.69 -13.13
CA ALA A 80 6.39 9.98 -12.70
C ALA A 80 6.38 11.20 -11.75
N PRO A 81 6.38 12.44 -12.29
CA PRO A 81 6.44 13.65 -11.48
C PRO A 81 5.32 13.79 -10.44
N VAL A 82 4.16 13.17 -10.69
CA VAL A 82 3.02 13.09 -9.77
C VAL A 82 3.40 12.47 -8.41
N MET A 83 4.47 11.67 -8.36
CA MET A 83 4.98 11.08 -7.13
C MET A 83 5.53 12.12 -6.14
N LYS A 84 5.73 13.38 -6.57
CA LYS A 84 6.11 14.48 -5.67
C LYS A 84 5.03 14.81 -4.64
N ASP A 85 3.78 14.39 -4.87
CA ASP A 85 2.70 14.57 -3.89
C ASP A 85 2.79 13.56 -2.73
N MET A 86 3.68 12.56 -2.83
CA MET A 86 3.92 11.58 -1.77
C MET A 86 4.90 12.11 -0.73
N VAL A 87 4.62 13.29 -0.18
CA VAL A 87 5.37 13.89 0.94
C VAL A 87 4.58 13.78 2.24
N GLY A 88 5.26 13.90 3.38
CA GLY A 88 4.57 14.06 4.66
C GLY A 88 3.79 15.38 4.68
N GLY A 89 2.52 15.32 5.09
CA GLY A 89 1.75 16.51 5.45
C GLY A 89 2.21 17.13 6.76
#